data_AF-A0AAU2IST6-F1
#
_entry.id   AF-A0AAU2IST6-F1
#
_cell.length_a   1.000
_cell.length_b   1.000
_cell.length_c   1.000
_cell.angle_alpha   90.00
_cell.angle_beta   90.00
_cell.angle_gamma   90.00
#
_symmetry.space_group_name_H-M   'P 1'
#
loop_
_entity.id
_entity.type
_entity.pdbx_description
1 polymer ?
#
loop_
_entity_poly.entity_id
_entity_poly.type
_entity_poly.pdbx_seq_one_letter_code
_entity_poly.pdbx_strand_id
1 'polypeptide(L)'
;MADYEPEELEQVTTRIGEPYAVYVSCESMDAARAFLREVLPGVDGLVDTNHHEILQASEFLTLVDSYPGWDWRRRPSTGLQ
;
A
#
# COMPACT_ATOMS: atom_id res chain seq x y z
N MET A 1 -18.55 -16.75 11.44
CA MET A 1 -17.69 -16.98 10.25
C MET A 1 -18.60 -17.59 9.20
N ALA A 2 -19.24 -16.83 8.32
CA ALA A 2 -18.72 -15.68 7.60
C ALA A 2 -19.69 -14.48 7.63
N ASP A 3 -19.13 -13.28 7.77
CA ASP A 3 -19.88 -12.01 7.70
C ASP A 3 -19.95 -11.49 6.25
N TYR A 4 -19.81 -12.37 5.26
CA TYR A 4 -19.68 -12.02 3.84
C TYR A 4 -20.39 -13.04 2.96
N GLU A 5 -21.07 -12.54 1.92
CA GLU A 5 -21.70 -13.40 0.92
C GLU A 5 -20.65 -13.87 -0.12
N PRO A 6 -20.74 -15.11 -0.63
CA PRO A 6 -19.76 -15.65 -1.59
C PRO A 6 -19.60 -14.81 -2.87
N GLU A 7 -20.68 -14.17 -3.31
CA GLU A 7 -20.71 -13.31 -4.50
C GLU A 7 -19.91 -12.01 -4.27
N GLU A 8 -19.88 -11.49 -3.04
CA GLU A 8 -19.07 -10.34 -2.67
C GLU A 8 -17.58 -10.70 -2.72
N LEU A 9 -17.22 -11.88 -2.24
CA LEU A 9 -15.85 -12.42 -2.31
C LEU A 9 -15.39 -12.62 -3.77
N GLU A 10 -16.27 -13.12 -4.64
CA GLU A 10 -15.94 -13.34 -6.06
C GLU A 10 -15.74 -12.01 -6.81
N GLN A 11 -16.58 -11.01 -6.55
CA GLN A 11 -16.42 -9.66 -7.11
C GLN A 11 -15.11 -9.01 -6.67
N VAL A 12 -14.76 -9.16 -5.39
CA VAL A 12 -13.51 -8.64 -4.81
C VAL A 12 -12.31 -9.36 -5.42
N THR A 13 -12.33 -10.69 -5.49
CA THR A 13 -11.26 -11.50 -6.08
C THR A 13 -11.05 -11.16 -7.56
N THR A 14 -12.13 -10.95 -8.32
CA THR A 14 -12.03 -10.57 -9.74
C THR A 14 -11.44 -9.16 -9.93
N ARG A 15 -11.71 -8.24 -9.00
CA ARG A 15 -11.15 -6.87 -9.04
C ARG A 15 -9.69 -6.80 -8.61
N ILE A 16 -9.31 -7.58 -7.61
CA ILE A 16 -7.97 -7.56 -7.01
C ILE A 16 -7.00 -8.51 -7.75
N GLY A 17 -7.53 -9.53 -8.42
CA GLY A 17 -6.73 -10.64 -8.94
C GLY A 17 -6.32 -11.62 -7.85
N GLU A 18 -5.32 -12.48 -8.10
CA GLU A 18 -4.72 -13.28 -7.03
C GLU A 18 -3.93 -12.36 -6.08
N PRO A 19 -4.27 -12.33 -4.78
CA PRO A 19 -3.57 -11.46 -3.84
C PRO A 19 -2.10 -11.87 -3.72
N TYR A 20 -1.22 -10.94 -4.08
CA TYR A 20 0.23 -11.12 -4.01
C TYR A 20 0.81 -10.17 -2.97
N ALA A 21 1.58 -10.69 -2.02
CA ALA A 21 2.23 -9.92 -0.99
C ALA A 21 3.76 -10.09 -1.10
N VAL A 22 4.48 -8.98 -1.11
CA VAL A 22 5.94 -8.95 -1.10
C VAL A 22 6.41 -8.39 0.23
N TYR A 23 7.16 -9.19 0.98
CA TYR A 23 7.90 -8.68 2.12
C TYR A 23 9.18 -8.00 1.63
N VAL A 24 9.35 -6.73 1.95
CA VAL A 24 10.53 -5.95 1.58
C VAL A 24 11.25 -5.52 2.85
N SER A 25 12.48 -5.99 3.05
CA SER A 25 13.40 -5.43 4.02
C SER A 25 14.27 -4.37 3.35
N CYS A 26 14.40 -3.21 4.00
CA CYS A 26 15.27 -2.14 3.54
C CYS A 26 16.12 -1.63 4.69
N GLU A 27 17.37 -1.28 4.38
CA GLU A 27 18.35 -0.79 5.35
C GLU A 27 18.00 0.61 5.87
N SER A 28 17.26 1.40 5.08
CA SER A 28 16.83 2.75 5.41
C SER A 28 15.48 3.10 4.78
N MET A 29 14.90 4.23 5.19
CA MET A 29 13.70 4.78 4.55
C MET A 29 13.95 5.23 3.12
N ASP A 30 15.13 5.79 2.84
CA ASP A 30 15.49 6.19 1.47
C ASP A 30 15.58 4.98 0.55
N ALA A 31 16.14 3.86 1.04
CA ALA A 31 16.18 2.60 0.30
C ALA A 31 14.77 2.05 0.05
N ALA A 32 13.88 2.09 1.05
CA ALA A 32 12.49 1.68 0.88
C ALA A 32 11.75 2.54 -0.15
N ARG A 33 11.94 3.86 -0.11
CA ARG A 33 11.33 4.79 -1.08
C ARG A 33 11.84 4.56 -2.49
N ALA A 34 13.15 4.44 -2.65
CA ALA A 34 13.76 4.16 -3.95
C ALA A 34 13.23 2.84 -4.53
N PHE A 35 13.19 1.79 -3.72
CA PHE A 35 12.66 0.50 -4.13
C PHE A 35 11.19 0.60 -4.58
N LEU A 36 10.32 1.19 -3.76
CA LEU A 36 8.88 1.27 -4.05
C LEU A 36 8.59 2.11 -5.29
N ARG A 37 9.36 3.18 -5.54
CA ARG A 37 9.28 3.97 -6.78
C ARG A 37 9.62 3.18 -8.03
N GLU A 38 10.48 2.17 -7.93
CA GLU A 38 10.84 1.32 -9.07
C GLU A 38 9.84 0.19 -9.29
N VAL A 39 9.30 -0.39 -8.21
CA VAL A 39 8.49 -1.63 -8.32
C VAL A 39 6.97 -1.42 -8.36
N LEU A 40 6.46 -0.32 -7.82
CA LEU A 40 5.01 -0.06 -7.78
C LEU A 40 4.42 0.65 -9.01
N PRO A 41 5.16 1.40 -9.85
CA PRO A 41 4.56 2.00 -11.05
C PRO A 41 3.90 0.94 -11.94
N GLY A 42 2.64 1.17 -12.32
CA GLY A 42 1.88 0.25 -13.16
C GLY A 42 1.27 -0.94 -12.41
N VAL A 43 1.53 -1.08 -11.11
CA VAL A 43 0.81 -2.01 -10.24
C VAL A 43 -0.45 -1.32 -9.74
N ASP A 44 -1.60 -1.93 -10.04
CA ASP A 44 -2.88 -1.58 -9.42
C ASP A 44 -3.03 -2.40 -8.13
N GLY A 45 -3.58 -1.79 -7.07
CA GLY A 45 -3.72 -2.48 -5.80
C GLY A 45 -3.71 -1.58 -4.56
N LEU A 46 -3.79 -2.24 -3.41
CA LEU A 46 -3.95 -1.61 -2.11
C LEU A 46 -2.68 -1.78 -1.27
N VAL A 47 -2.23 -0.69 -0.66
CA VAL A 47 -1.11 -0.65 0.29
C VAL A 47 -1.68 -0.49 1.69
N ASP A 48 -1.54 -1.52 2.52
CA ASP A 48 -1.79 -1.43 3.95
C ASP A 48 -0.59 -0.79 4.66
N THR A 49 -0.82 0.37 5.27
CA THR A 49 0.22 1.11 6.01
C THR A 49 0.43 0.59 7.43
N ASN A 50 -0.37 -0.39 7.89
CA ASN A 50 -0.49 -0.88 9.27
C ASN A 50 -0.97 0.18 10.29
N HIS A 51 -1.60 1.27 9.82
CA HIS A 51 -2.21 2.30 10.67
C HIS A 51 -3.74 2.35 10.54
N HIS A 52 -4.38 1.22 10.24
CA HIS A 52 -5.81 1.14 9.86
C HIS A 52 -6.13 2.00 8.63
N GLU A 53 -5.12 2.21 7.78
CA GLU A 53 -5.17 3.01 6.58
C GLU A 53 -4.67 2.15 5.42
N ILE A 54 -5.58 1.91 4.48
CA ILE A 54 -5.33 1.21 3.23
C ILE A 54 -5.44 2.24 2.12
N LEU A 55 -4.36 2.42 1.35
CA LEU A 55 -4.27 3.42 0.29
C LEU A 55 -4.20 2.73 -1.07
N GLN A 56 -4.67 3.41 -2.10
CA GLN A 56 -4.36 2.97 -3.47
C GLN A 56 -2.85 3.08 -3.70
N ALA A 57 -2.25 2.15 -4.45
CA ALA A 57 -0.80 2.16 -4.71
C ALA A 57 -0.32 3.48 -5.32
N SER A 58 -1.10 4.06 -6.24
CA SER A 58 -0.83 5.36 -6.86
C SER A 58 -0.90 6.54 -5.88
N GLU A 59 -1.87 6.51 -4.96
CA GLU A 59 -2.00 7.51 -3.89
C GLU A 59 -0.82 7.40 -2.91
N PHE A 60 -0.47 6.18 -2.50
CA PHE A 60 0.68 5.93 -1.64
C PHE A 60 1.98 6.45 -2.25
N LEU A 61 2.23 6.19 -3.54
CA LEU A 61 3.39 6.72 -4.26
C LEU A 61 3.41 8.26 -4.29
N THR A 62 2.25 8.88 -4.52
CA THR A 62 2.11 10.34 -4.52
C THR A 62 2.48 10.94 -3.16
N LEU A 63 2.06 10.31 -2.06
CA LEU A 63 2.39 10.76 -0.69
C LEU A 63 3.87 10.53 -0.37
N VAL A 64 4.44 9.40 -0.78
CA VAL A 64 5.88 9.15 -0.67
C VAL A 64 6.67 10.26 -1.39
N ASP A 65 6.26 10.66 -2.59
CA ASP A 65 6.93 11.72 -3.33
C ASP A 65 6.76 13.10 -2.71
N SER A 66 5.55 13.40 -2.24
CA SER A 66 5.20 14.73 -1.72
C SER A 66 5.79 15.00 -0.34
N TYR A 67 6.05 13.95 0.47
CA TYR A 67 6.53 14.07 1.84
C TYR A 67 7.83 13.28 2.07
N PRO A 68 9.02 13.80 1.68
CA PRO A 68 10.30 13.08 1.79
C PRO A 68 10.66 12.57 3.19
N GLY A 69 10.20 13.27 4.25
CA GLY A 69 10.45 12.89 5.64
C GLY A 69 9.45 11.90 6.25
N TRP A 70 8.45 11.47 5.48
CA TRP A 70 7.41 10.59 5.99
C TRP A 70 7.89 9.13 6.14
N ASP A 71 7.87 8.58 7.35
CA ASP A 71 7.99 7.14 7.58
C ASP A 71 6.59 6.56 7.85
N TRP A 72 5.96 6.03 6.79
CA TRP A 72 4.59 5.47 6.86
C TRP A 72 4.48 4.31 7.85
N ARG A 73 5.60 3.63 8.19
CA ARG A 73 5.61 2.56 9.19
C ARG A 73 5.40 3.09 10.60
N ARG A 74 5.65 4.39 10.83
CA ARG A 74 5.60 5.02 12.14
C ARG A 74 4.50 6.07 12.28
N ARG A 75 4.04 6.66 11.18
CA ARG A 75 3.07 7.76 11.19
C ARG A 75 2.04 7.54 10.06
N PRO A 76 0.72 7.66 10.33
CA PRO A 76 -0.30 7.60 9.29
C PRO A 76 -0.22 8.81 8.35
N SER A 77 -0.79 8.69 7.15
CA SER A 77 -0.79 9.78 6.16
C SER A 77 -1.64 10.98 6.61
N THR A 78 -2.70 10.74 7.39
CA THR A 78 -3.58 11.78 7.96
C THR A 78 -2.87 12.79 8.84
N GLY A 79 -1.67 12.47 9.31
CA GLY A 79 -0.85 13.38 10.10
C GLY A 79 0.04 14.30 9.27
N LEU A 80 0.12 14.15 7.95
CA LEU A 80 1.02 14.93 7.09
C LEU A 80 0.52 16.38 6.96
N GLN A 81 1.44 17.35 7.13
CA GLN A 81 1.18 18.79 6.98
C GLN A 81 1.88 19.32 5.73
#